data_AF-A0A3C1T5R8-F1
#
_entry.id   AF-A0A3C1T5R8-F1
#
_cell.length_a   1.000
_cell.length_b   1.000
_cell.length_c   1.000
_cell.angle_alpha   90.00
_cell.angle_beta   90.00
_cell.angle_gamma   90.00
#
_symmetry.space_group_name_H-M   'P 1'
#
loop_
_entity.id
_entity.type
_entity.pdbx_description
1 polymer ?
#
loop_
_entity_poly.entity_id
_entity_poly.type
_entity_poly.pdbx_seq_one_letter_code
_entity_poly.pdbx_strand_id
1 'polypeptide(L)'
;MKKLFITAAALAGTAAVYAQNKTADTAWYSKDLSEVIITGQYKPQSVKKSVYQVRVINSERIKLSGATNVQQVLNNQVGFRFSNDNTLGTTDVQLMGMSGRNVKILLDGVPMIDRGDTRESLNQVDINSIERIEIV
;
A
#
# COMPACT_ATOMS: atom_id res chain seq x y z
N MET A 1 29.92 42.34 -74.21
CA MET A 1 29.64 43.58 -73.43
C MET A 1 28.31 43.42 -72.71
N LYS A 2 28.20 44.04 -71.53
CA LYS A 2 27.12 44.06 -70.52
C LYS A 2 27.31 43.05 -69.38
N LYS A 3 27.81 43.58 -68.25
CA LYS A 3 27.86 42.97 -66.93
C LYS A 3 26.71 43.56 -66.10
N LEU A 4 26.14 42.77 -65.18
CA LEU A 4 25.29 43.29 -64.11
C LEU A 4 25.75 42.66 -62.79
N PHE A 5 26.19 43.51 -61.86
CA PHE A 5 26.55 43.16 -60.50
C PHE A 5 25.45 43.71 -59.58
N ILE A 6 24.98 42.91 -58.64
CA ILE A 6 24.29 43.39 -57.44
C ILE A 6 24.94 42.67 -56.25
N THR A 7 25.58 43.46 -55.40
CA THR A 7 26.12 43.08 -54.09
C THR A 7 25.25 43.66 -52.98
N ALA A 8 25.44 43.08 -51.78
CA ALA A 8 24.89 43.41 -50.46
C ALA A 8 23.57 42.69 -50.12
N ALA A 9 23.45 41.93 -49.03
CA ALA A 9 24.19 41.94 -47.78
C ALA A 9 24.36 40.52 -47.22
N ALA A 10 25.58 40.18 -46.81
CA ALA A 10 25.80 39.15 -45.80
C ALA A 10 25.80 39.87 -44.45
N LEU A 11 24.84 39.55 -43.58
CA LEU A 11 25.04 39.65 -42.15
C LEU A 11 24.50 38.39 -41.48
N ALA A 12 25.41 37.78 -40.70
CA ALA A 12 25.28 36.68 -39.75
C ALA A 12 23.84 36.37 -39.30
N GLY A 13 23.41 35.12 -39.28
CA GLY A 13 24.01 34.09 -38.43
C GLY A 13 23.08 33.84 -37.25
N THR A 14 22.32 32.75 -37.36
CA THR A 14 21.81 31.89 -36.27
C THR A 14 21.32 32.56 -34.98
N ALA A 15 20.00 32.58 -34.81
CA ALA A 15 19.38 32.13 -33.56
C ALA A 15 17.98 31.62 -33.89
N ALA A 16 17.87 30.31 -34.12
CA ALA A 16 16.59 29.64 -33.92
C ALA A 16 16.20 29.89 -32.46
N VAL A 17 15.18 30.72 -32.26
CA VAL A 17 14.60 30.98 -30.94
C VAL A 17 13.92 29.68 -30.50
N TYR A 18 14.69 28.79 -29.88
CA TYR A 18 14.18 27.66 -29.11
C TYR A 18 13.66 28.21 -27.76
N ALA A 19 12.54 28.92 -27.79
CA ALA A 19 11.90 29.46 -26.59
C ALA A 19 10.92 28.48 -25.92
N GLN A 20 11.06 27.17 -26.14
CA GLN A 20 10.30 26.16 -25.42
C GLN A 20 11.24 25.12 -24.81
N ASN A 21 11.88 25.50 -23.70
CA ASN A 21 12.29 24.50 -22.73
C ASN A 21 10.99 24.02 -22.06
N LYS A 22 10.50 22.86 -22.49
CA LYS A 22 9.40 22.16 -21.84
C LYS A 22 9.89 21.72 -20.46
N THR A 23 9.70 22.57 -19.46
CA THR A 23 10.00 22.24 -18.06
C THR A 23 9.24 20.99 -17.72
N ALA A 24 9.94 19.96 -17.25
CA ALA A 24 9.30 18.71 -16.89
C ALA A 24 8.34 18.96 -15.73
N ASP A 25 7.04 18.88 -16.02
CA ASP A 25 6.01 19.03 -15.02
C ASP A 25 6.13 17.89 -14.02
N THR A 26 5.94 18.20 -12.73
CA THR A 26 6.09 17.21 -11.63
C THR A 26 5.06 16.06 -11.75
N ALA A 27 4.08 16.19 -12.64
CA ALA A 27 3.07 15.19 -12.97
C ALA A 27 3.60 13.92 -13.67
N TRP A 28 4.87 13.86 -14.08
CA TRP A 28 5.48 12.64 -14.64
C TRP A 28 6.30 11.84 -13.62
N TYR A 29 6.40 12.30 -12.38
CA TYR A 29 7.06 11.56 -11.32
C TYR A 29 6.05 10.59 -10.66
N SER A 30 5.77 9.48 -11.35
CA SER A 30 5.14 8.31 -10.73
C SER A 30 6.13 7.74 -9.70
N LYS A 31 6.17 8.34 -8.52
CA LYS A 31 6.93 7.80 -7.40
C LYS A 31 6.16 6.59 -6.89
N ASP A 32 6.70 5.40 -7.10
CA ASP A 32 6.26 4.22 -6.35
C ASP A 32 6.34 4.56 -4.86
N LEU A 33 5.17 4.75 -4.24
CA LEU A 33 5.06 5.08 -2.83
C LEU A 33 5.61 3.90 -2.04
N SER A 34 6.70 4.15 -1.31
CA SER A 34 7.28 3.13 -0.44
C SER A 34 6.29 2.74 0.65
N GLU A 35 6.20 1.45 0.94
CA GLU A 35 5.39 0.91 2.02
C GLU A 35 5.76 1.53 3.37
N VAL A 36 4.76 2.11 4.03
CA VAL A 36 4.87 2.75 5.35
C VAL A 36 4.03 1.98 6.36
N ILE A 37 4.58 1.80 7.56
CA ILE A 37 3.92 1.16 8.69
C ILE A 37 3.48 2.24 9.67
N ILE A 38 2.26 2.10 10.17
CA ILE A 38 1.72 2.97 11.22
C ILE A 38 1.55 2.18 12.53
N THR A 39 1.27 0.88 12.45
CA THR A 39 1.04 0.04 13.62
C THR A 39 2.33 -0.24 14.40
N GLY A 40 2.33 0.08 15.70
CA GLY A 40 3.45 -0.19 16.61
C GLY A 40 4.58 0.85 16.61
N GLN A 41 4.43 1.98 15.88
CA GLN A 41 5.40 3.08 15.84
C GLN A 41 4.71 4.43 16.10
N TYR A 42 5.42 5.37 16.75
CA TYR A 42 4.87 6.71 17.03
C TYR A 42 4.75 7.61 15.79
N LYS A 43 5.41 7.26 14.68
CA LYS A 43 5.37 7.99 13.41
C LYS A 43 5.40 6.98 12.25
N PRO A 44 4.76 7.28 11.10
CA PRO A 44 4.86 6.45 9.91
C PRO A 44 6.32 6.25 9.50
N GLN A 45 6.79 5.01 9.46
CA GLN A 45 8.15 4.68 9.06
C GLN A 45 8.14 3.59 7.98
N SER A 46 9.17 3.58 7.13
CA SER A 46 9.33 2.51 6.15
C SER A 46 9.55 1.18 6.85
N VAL A 47 9.03 0.09 6.26
CA VAL A 47 9.20 -1.29 6.76
C VAL A 47 10.66 -1.62 7.12
N LYS A 48 11.62 -1.15 6.32
CA LYS A 48 13.06 -1.37 6.54
C LYS A 48 13.63 -0.73 7.82
N LYS A 49 12.91 0.22 8.41
CA LYS A 49 13.34 0.95 9.63
C LYS A 49 12.58 0.50 10.88
N SER A 50 11.62 -0.42 10.77
CA SER A 50 10.90 -0.95 11.92
C SER A 50 11.80 -1.85 12.77
N VAL A 51 11.68 -1.73 14.10
CA VAL A 51 12.32 -2.63 15.07
C VAL A 51 11.63 -4.00 15.11
N TYR A 52 10.32 -4.03 14.81
CA TYR A 52 9.51 -5.24 14.77
C TYR A 52 9.40 -5.78 13.34
N GLN A 53 9.30 -7.11 13.20
CA GLN A 53 9.07 -7.76 11.91
C GLN A 53 7.62 -7.56 11.48
N VAL A 54 7.39 -6.56 10.64
CA VAL A 54 6.04 -6.27 10.13
C VAL A 54 5.89 -6.84 8.72
N ARG A 55 4.77 -7.53 8.49
CA ARG A 55 4.32 -7.96 7.17
C ARG A 55 3.13 -7.11 6.77
N VAL A 56 3.17 -6.58 5.56
CA VAL A 56 2.10 -5.75 5.02
C VAL A 56 1.51 -6.43 3.80
N ILE A 57 0.18 -6.42 3.74
CA ILE A 57 -0.62 -6.93 2.62
C ILE A 57 -1.39 -5.75 2.07
N ASN A 58 -0.99 -5.28 0.88
CA ASN A 58 -1.61 -4.16 0.21
C ASN A 58 -2.93 -4.55 -0.48
N SER A 59 -3.73 -3.54 -0.81
CA SER A 59 -5.02 -3.69 -1.50
C SER A 59 -4.90 -4.50 -2.80
N GLU A 60 -3.81 -4.35 -3.54
CA GLU A 60 -3.58 -5.06 -4.79
C GLU A 60 -3.42 -6.55 -4.55
N ARG A 61 -2.64 -6.95 -3.53
CA ARG A 61 -2.48 -8.36 -3.15
C ARG A 61 -3.78 -8.94 -2.60
N ILE A 62 -4.55 -8.17 -1.84
CA ILE A 62 -5.87 -8.58 -1.36
C ILE A 62 -6.78 -8.90 -2.55
N LYS A 63 -6.86 -8.01 -3.54
CA LYS A 63 -7.65 -8.21 -4.77
C LYS A 63 -7.17 -9.43 -5.57
N LEU A 64 -5.86 -9.58 -5.75
CA LEU A 64 -5.27 -10.72 -6.47
C LEU A 64 -5.50 -12.06 -5.77
N SER A 65 -5.71 -12.06 -4.44
CA SER A 65 -5.96 -13.29 -3.69
C SER A 65 -7.33 -13.91 -3.95
N GLY A 66 -8.28 -13.16 -4.54
CA GLY A 66 -9.65 -13.62 -4.78
C GLY A 66 -10.45 -13.90 -3.51
N ALA A 67 -9.96 -13.44 -2.35
CA ALA A 67 -10.62 -13.64 -1.07
C ALA A 67 -11.91 -12.82 -0.96
N THR A 68 -12.96 -13.44 -0.40
CA THR A 68 -14.25 -12.78 -0.16
C THR A 68 -14.35 -12.17 1.24
N ASN A 69 -13.44 -12.52 2.14
CA ASN A 69 -13.39 -11.99 3.51
C ASN A 69 -11.94 -11.92 4.04
N VAL A 70 -11.75 -11.17 5.13
CA VAL A 70 -10.43 -10.95 5.74
C VAL A 70 -9.81 -12.26 6.22
N GLN A 71 -10.62 -13.16 6.77
CA GLN A 71 -10.18 -14.47 7.22
C GLN A 71 -9.48 -15.26 6.11
N GLN A 72 -10.01 -15.28 4.88
CA GLN A 72 -9.41 -15.98 3.75
C GLN A 72 -8.05 -15.39 3.36
N VAL A 73 -7.90 -14.06 3.37
CA VAL A 73 -6.60 -13.41 3.11
C VAL A 73 -5.57 -13.81 4.16
N LEU A 74 -5.98 -13.78 5.43
CA LEU A 74 -5.12 -14.11 6.56
C LEU A 74 -4.80 -15.61 6.63
N ASN A 75 -5.71 -16.50 6.21
CA ASN A 75 -5.50 -17.94 6.23
C ASN A 75 -4.37 -18.39 5.29
N ASN A 76 -4.08 -17.58 4.26
CA ASN A 76 -2.96 -17.79 3.36
C ASN A 76 -1.62 -17.25 3.91
N GLN A 77 -1.63 -16.59 5.07
CA GLN A 77 -0.43 -16.04 5.69
C GLN A 77 0.22 -17.04 6.64
N VAL A 78 1.55 -17.06 6.62
CA VAL A 78 2.32 -17.93 7.51
C VAL A 78 2.02 -17.61 8.98
N GLY A 79 1.72 -18.67 9.74
CA GLY A 79 1.46 -18.60 11.17
C GLY A 79 0.05 -18.19 11.56
N PHE A 80 -0.84 -17.91 10.60
CA PHE A 80 -2.25 -17.77 10.88
C PHE A 80 -2.93 -19.14 10.82
N ARG A 81 -3.81 -19.39 11.78
CA ARG A 81 -4.79 -20.48 11.75
C ARG A 81 -6.11 -19.93 12.27
N PHE A 82 -7.19 -20.59 11.89
CA PHE A 82 -8.53 -20.28 12.39
C PHE A 82 -9.10 -21.54 13.03
N SER A 83 -9.61 -21.39 14.26
CA SER A 83 -10.35 -22.45 14.94
C SER A 83 -11.83 -22.09 14.96
N ASN A 84 -12.67 -22.99 14.46
CA ASN A 84 -14.11 -22.82 14.52
C ASN A 84 -14.66 -23.61 15.71
N ASP A 85 -15.42 -22.96 16.56
CA ASP A 85 -16.24 -23.60 17.57
C ASP A 85 -17.59 -23.97 16.92
N ASN A 86 -17.78 -25.25 16.64
CA ASN A 86 -19.01 -25.76 16.03
C ASN A 86 -20.25 -25.64 16.95
N THR A 87 -20.05 -25.45 18.26
CA THR A 87 -21.15 -25.32 19.23
C THR A 87 -21.69 -23.91 19.24
N LEU A 88 -20.80 -22.91 19.23
CA LEU A 88 -21.16 -21.50 19.24
C LEU A 88 -21.23 -20.88 17.84
N GLY A 89 -20.76 -21.60 16.82
CA GLY A 89 -20.63 -21.10 15.45
C GLY A 89 -19.63 -19.95 15.31
N THR A 90 -18.68 -19.83 16.25
CA THR A 90 -17.72 -18.71 16.29
C THR A 90 -16.39 -19.13 15.72
N THR A 91 -15.71 -18.20 15.04
CA THR A 91 -14.34 -18.38 14.54
C THR A 91 -13.38 -17.57 15.38
N ASP A 92 -12.33 -18.20 15.90
CA ASP A 92 -11.22 -17.53 16.58
C ASP A 92 -9.96 -17.54 15.72
N VAL A 93 -9.17 -16.47 15.82
CA VAL A 93 -7.90 -16.33 15.12
C VAL A 93 -6.76 -16.80 16.01
N GLN A 94 -5.86 -17.58 15.42
CA GLN A 94 -4.62 -18.01 16.05
C GLN A 94 -3.43 -17.49 15.25
N LEU A 95 -2.54 -16.76 15.92
CA LEU A 95 -1.29 -16.25 15.37
C LEU A 95 -0.12 -16.92 16.10
N MET A 96 0.68 -17.69 15.37
CA MET A 96 1.88 -18.38 15.89
C MET A 96 1.59 -19.22 17.15
N GLY A 97 0.41 -19.83 17.23
CA GLY A 97 -0.02 -20.61 18.39
C GLY A 97 -0.79 -19.83 19.46
N MET A 98 -0.71 -18.50 19.45
CA MET A 98 -1.44 -17.62 20.37
C MET A 98 -2.85 -17.34 19.83
N SER A 99 -3.87 -17.38 20.70
CA SER A 99 -5.26 -17.08 20.31
C SER A 99 -5.98 -16.26 21.39
N GLY A 100 -7.23 -15.91 21.10
CA GLY A 100 -8.11 -15.15 21.97
C GLY A 100 -7.46 -13.88 22.52
N ARG A 101 -7.49 -13.67 23.84
CA ARG A 101 -6.98 -12.46 24.53
C ARG A 101 -5.51 -12.13 24.26
N ASN A 102 -4.73 -13.09 23.76
CA ASN A 102 -3.32 -12.88 23.44
C ASN A 102 -3.10 -12.30 22.04
N VAL A 103 -4.15 -12.23 21.21
CA VAL A 103 -4.11 -11.61 19.89
C VAL A 103 -4.95 -10.33 19.91
N LYS A 104 -4.30 -9.22 19.55
CA LYS A 104 -4.93 -7.91 19.44
C LYS A 104 -5.17 -7.57 17.97
N ILE A 105 -6.39 -7.17 17.66
CA ILE A 105 -6.82 -6.78 16.32
C ILE A 105 -7.22 -5.31 16.40
N LEU A 106 -6.69 -4.53 15.48
CA LEU A 106 -6.94 -3.09 15.40
C LEU A 106 -7.58 -2.79 14.05
N LEU A 107 -8.70 -2.06 14.06
CA LEU A 107 -9.28 -1.44 12.88
C LEU A 107 -8.97 0.06 12.97
N ASP A 108 -8.22 0.58 12.01
CA ASP A 108 -7.75 1.98 12.00
C ASP A 108 -7.07 2.42 13.30
N GLY A 109 -6.34 1.49 13.94
CA GLY A 109 -5.65 1.72 15.21
C GLY A 109 -6.54 1.60 16.46
N VAL A 110 -7.85 1.42 16.31
CA VAL A 110 -8.80 1.20 17.40
C VAL A 110 -8.96 -0.31 17.65
N PRO A 111 -8.83 -0.80 18.90
CA PRO A 111 -8.99 -2.22 19.18
C PRO A 111 -10.42 -2.67 18.90
N MET A 112 -10.53 -3.75 18.12
CA MET A 112 -11.80 -4.45 17.94
C MET A 112 -12.11 -5.25 19.20
N ILE A 113 -13.28 -5.02 19.78
CA ILE A 113 -13.72 -5.69 21.01
C ILE A 113 -14.80 -6.69 20.63
N ASP A 114 -14.52 -7.96 20.91
CA ASP A 114 -15.44 -9.06 20.69
C ASP A 114 -16.15 -9.47 21.98
N ARG A 115 -17.21 -10.28 21.83
CA ARG A 115 -17.94 -10.88 22.94
C ARG A 115 -17.13 -12.02 23.56
N GLY A 116 -16.28 -11.69 24.53
CA GLY A 116 -15.51 -12.66 25.31
C GLY A 116 -14.11 -12.90 24.73
N ASP A 117 -13.67 -14.16 24.77
CA ASP A 117 -12.29 -14.50 24.44
C ASP A 117 -12.06 -14.70 22.94
N THR A 118 -13.08 -15.01 22.15
CA THR A 118 -12.98 -15.24 20.69
C THR A 118 -12.88 -13.93 19.90
N ARG A 119 -12.30 -14.00 18.69
CA ARG A 119 -12.14 -12.86 17.77
C ARG A 119 -12.99 -12.98 16.51
N GLU A 120 -14.31 -12.87 16.65
CA GLU A 120 -15.28 -13.04 15.55
C GLU A 120 -15.38 -11.81 14.64
N SER A 121 -15.13 -10.61 15.17
CA SER A 121 -15.36 -9.33 14.48
C SER A 121 -14.57 -9.18 13.16
N LEU A 122 -13.51 -9.95 12.93
CA LEU A 122 -12.76 -9.93 11.66
C LEU A 122 -13.63 -10.21 10.44
N ASN A 123 -14.63 -11.08 10.58
CA ASN A 123 -15.52 -11.44 9.47
C ASN A 123 -16.61 -10.39 9.21
N GLN A 124 -16.77 -9.42 10.10
CA GLN A 124 -17.75 -8.34 9.97
C GLN A 124 -17.19 -7.15 9.17
N VAL A 125 -15.87 -7.10 8.94
CA VAL A 125 -15.23 -6.05 8.14
C VAL A 125 -15.27 -6.44 6.66
N ASP A 126 -15.80 -5.55 5.82
CA ASP A 126 -15.79 -5.73 4.37
C ASP A 126 -14.35 -5.66 3.85
N ILE A 127 -13.92 -6.71 3.17
CA ILE A 127 -12.59 -6.80 2.55
C ILE A 127 -12.34 -5.65 1.55
N ASN A 128 -13.38 -5.17 0.86
CA ASN A 128 -13.24 -4.12 -0.14
C ASN A 128 -12.95 -2.74 0.47
N SER A 129 -13.25 -2.57 1.76
CA SER A 129 -12.98 -1.32 2.49
C SER A 129 -11.55 -1.23 3.02
N ILE A 130 -10.77 -2.31 2.94
CA ILE A 130 -9.44 -2.41 3.53
C ILE A 130 -8.38 -1.93 2.54
N GLU A 131 -7.64 -0.88 2.92
CA GLU A 131 -6.49 -0.39 2.15
C GLU A 131 -5.27 -1.30 2.29
N ARG A 132 -4.97 -1.73 3.52
CA ARG A 132 -3.86 -2.61 3.83
C ARG A 132 -4.05 -3.35 5.14
N ILE A 133 -3.43 -4.51 5.27
CA ILE A 133 -3.37 -5.29 6.51
C ILE A 133 -1.92 -5.29 6.98
N GLU A 134 -1.70 -4.83 8.21
CA GLU A 134 -0.39 -4.83 8.86
C GLU A 134 -0.37 -5.92 9.94
N ILE A 135 0.60 -6.84 9.86
CA ILE A 135 0.81 -7.91 10.82
C ILE A 135 2.15 -7.66 11.52
N VAL A 136 2.11 -7.45 12.84
CA VAL A 136 3.27 -7.18 13.69
C VAL A 136 3.64 -8.41 14.51
#